data_AF-A0A150AE02-F1
#
_entry.id   AF-A0A150AE02-F1
#
_cell.length_a   1.000
_cell.length_b   1.000
_cell.length_c   1.000
_cell.angle_alpha   90.00
_cell.angle_beta   90.00
_cell.angle_gamma   90.00
#
_symmetry.space_group_name_H-M   'P 1'
#
loop_
_entity.id
_entity.type
_entity.pdbx_description
1 polymer ?
#
loop_
_entity_poly.entity_id
_entity_poly.type
_entity_poly.pdbx_seq_one_letter_code
_entity_poly.pdbx_strand_id
1 'polypeptide(L)'
;MNIIETRNGGYLFTLKGKLSKTLQDEYKKRLKEEENRDENSSFLILMLLMIFPVVLIHPILFSFIPISLISYYFGNRLYIKKKEETIKVNIFEGSFAINVHINKSHFFKHFDSNNIEQLYIRKIEQNKYCLCLIIKHPIRQQIALITGNEDKLAELVDLKNKIHNYFDIQEDELEGEFNYEKLELPKRKRQYFNLFHQDINDIRLNSVIHLKGNDHHITKINQLDWKNGMVSYQFTLETEEALFYHSSPAERLLFLEKEMTDINAIGLNPCQTELEGLDKILYHKGTNFYQTEQNKGKLFEGKTLLHDHVLQLLYENKEKQRFLRIFVLDGDTKAMLGEIVEEHQLQEILPETEEWN
;
A
#
# COMPACT_ATOMS: atom_id res chain seq x y z
N MET A 1 5.59 0.47 0.65
CA MET A 1 4.48 -0.45 1.01
C MET A 1 3.48 -0.48 -0.15
N ASN A 2 3.01 -1.66 -0.56
CA ASN A 2 1.98 -1.85 -1.58
C ASN A 2 0.67 -2.26 -0.89
N ILE A 3 -0.46 -1.81 -1.42
CA ILE A 3 -1.81 -2.14 -0.91
C ILE A 3 -2.65 -2.56 -2.12
N ILE A 4 -3.30 -3.72 -2.02
CA ILE A 4 -4.18 -4.28 -3.04
C ILE A 4 -5.50 -4.59 -2.38
N GLU A 5 -6.61 -4.11 -2.93
CA GLU A 5 -7.93 -4.54 -2.48
C GLU A 5 -8.26 -5.91 -3.08
N THR A 6 -8.83 -6.80 -2.28
CA THR A 6 -9.24 -8.13 -2.73
C THR A 6 -10.66 -8.07 -3.27
N ARG A 7 -11.01 -8.99 -4.18
CA ARG A 7 -12.38 -9.10 -4.74
C ARG A 7 -13.50 -9.23 -3.71
N ASN A 8 -13.16 -9.61 -2.47
CA ASN A 8 -14.11 -9.79 -1.38
C ASN A 8 -14.11 -8.59 -0.40
N GLY A 9 -13.57 -7.43 -0.79
CA GLY A 9 -13.55 -6.21 0.04
C GLY A 9 -12.51 -6.22 1.18
N GLY A 10 -11.63 -7.22 1.25
CA GLY A 10 -10.45 -7.22 2.12
C GLY A 10 -9.24 -6.50 1.49
N TYR A 11 -8.12 -6.42 2.20
CA TYR A 11 -6.90 -5.74 1.75
C TYR A 11 -5.64 -6.60 1.90
N LEU A 12 -4.77 -6.61 0.91
CA LEU A 12 -3.42 -7.17 0.96
C LEU A 12 -2.39 -6.04 1.00
N PHE A 13 -1.70 -5.93 2.12
CA PHE A 13 -0.55 -5.05 2.32
C PHE A 13 0.74 -5.81 2.06
N THR A 14 1.72 -5.18 1.43
CA THR A 14 3.09 -5.70 1.30
C THR A 14 4.07 -4.61 1.71
N LEU A 15 4.82 -4.84 2.78
CA LEU A 15 5.84 -3.91 3.28
C LEU A 15 7.18 -4.62 3.51
N LYS A 16 8.27 -3.88 3.40
CA LYS A 16 9.60 -4.36 3.79
C LYS A 16 9.84 -4.01 5.24
N GLY A 17 10.14 -5.01 6.06
CA GLY A 17 10.39 -4.82 7.48
C GLY A 17 10.97 -6.05 8.13
N LYS A 18 11.08 -6.02 9.45
CA LYS A 18 11.54 -7.19 10.23
C LYS A 18 10.39 -7.67 11.10
N LEU A 19 10.08 -8.96 11.05
CA LEU A 19 9.22 -9.55 12.07
C LEU A 19 9.79 -9.27 13.46
N SER A 20 8.91 -9.03 14.43
CA SER A 20 9.32 -8.87 15.82
C SER A 20 10.08 -10.10 16.32
N LYS A 21 10.90 -9.92 17.35
CA LYS A 21 11.62 -11.04 17.99
C LYS A 21 10.66 -12.13 18.47
N THR A 22 9.50 -11.75 19.00
CA THR A 22 8.46 -12.68 19.45
C THR A 22 7.97 -13.58 18.32
N LEU A 23 7.62 -13.00 17.17
CA LEU A 23 7.16 -13.78 16.01
C LEU A 23 8.29 -14.58 15.37
N GLN A 24 9.52 -14.04 15.34
CA GLN A 24 10.70 -14.79 14.89
C GLN A 24 10.99 -16.01 15.77
N ASP A 25 10.84 -15.89 17.08
CA ASP A 25 11.08 -17.01 18.00
C ASP A 25 9.94 -18.05 17.93
N GLU A 26 8.70 -17.63 17.71
CA GLU A 26 7.58 -18.53 17.38
C GLU A 26 7.86 -19.31 16.08
N TYR A 27 8.32 -18.61 15.03
CA TYR A 27 8.72 -19.23 13.77
C TYR A 27 9.85 -20.26 13.96
N LYS A 28 10.93 -19.92 14.68
CA LYS A 28 12.02 -20.86 14.97
C LYS A 28 11.55 -22.07 15.76
N LYS A 29 10.57 -21.90 16.66
CA LYS A 29 9.99 -23.01 17.41
C LYS A 29 9.23 -23.95 16.47
N ARG A 30 8.39 -23.42 15.57
CA ARG A 30 7.68 -24.22 14.56
C ARG A 30 8.64 -24.97 13.64
N LEU A 31 9.69 -24.31 13.14
CA LEU A 31 10.71 -24.97 12.32
C LEU A 31 11.36 -26.16 13.04
N LYS A 32 11.68 -26.02 14.33
CA LYS A 32 12.25 -27.12 15.12
C LYS A 32 11.24 -28.26 15.31
N GLU A 33 9.96 -27.95 15.45
CA GLU A 33 8.90 -28.96 15.57
C GLU A 33 8.67 -29.70 14.24
N GLU A 34 8.76 -29.00 13.10
CA GLU A 34 8.69 -29.57 11.74
C GLU A 34 9.95 -30.41 11.43
N GLU A 35 11.16 -29.90 11.70
CA GLU A 35 12.42 -30.65 11.55
C GLU A 35 12.47 -31.92 12.43
N ASN A 36 11.77 -31.92 13.57
CA ASN A 36 11.66 -33.12 14.43
C ASN A 36 10.54 -34.08 13.97
N ARG A 37 9.60 -33.63 13.13
CA ARG A 37 8.53 -34.46 12.55
C ARG A 37 8.94 -35.12 11.24
N ASP A 38 9.72 -34.43 10.42
CA ASP A 38 10.39 -35.06 9.29
C ASP A 38 11.54 -35.90 9.81
N GLU A 39 11.37 -37.23 9.79
CA GLU A 39 12.39 -38.24 10.10
C GLU A 39 13.59 -38.15 9.15
N ASN A 40 14.40 -37.09 9.29
CA ASN A 40 15.69 -36.94 8.63
C ASN A 40 16.84 -37.43 9.53
N SER A 41 16.55 -37.83 10.77
CA SER A 41 17.53 -38.46 11.65
C SER A 41 17.95 -39.84 11.11
N SER A 42 17.02 -40.62 10.58
CA SER A 42 17.28 -41.92 9.93
C SER A 42 18.10 -41.78 8.64
N PHE A 43 17.82 -40.77 7.80
CA PHE A 43 18.59 -40.52 6.57
C PHE A 43 20.02 -40.02 6.85
N LEU A 44 20.21 -39.10 7.80
CA LEU A 44 21.54 -38.64 8.22
C LEU A 44 22.37 -39.76 8.85
N ILE A 45 21.74 -40.60 9.68
CA ILE A 45 22.38 -41.79 10.26
C ILE A 45 22.78 -42.79 9.15
N LEU A 46 21.92 -43.01 8.16
CA LEU A 46 22.20 -43.89 7.01
C LEU A 46 23.37 -43.36 6.15
N MET A 47 23.38 -42.06 5.86
CA MET A 47 24.49 -41.38 5.16
C MET A 47 25.81 -41.47 5.93
N LEU A 48 25.78 -41.22 7.25
CA LEU A 48 26.96 -41.36 8.11
C LEU A 48 27.51 -42.79 8.12
N LEU A 49 26.63 -43.79 8.17
CA LEU A 49 27.00 -45.21 8.08
C LEU A 49 27.62 -45.59 6.73
N MET A 50 27.10 -45.04 5.62
CA MET A 50 27.63 -45.33 4.28
C MET A 50 28.96 -44.62 3.98
N ILE A 51 29.23 -43.48 4.61
CA ILE A 51 30.45 -42.69 4.41
C ILE A 51 31.58 -43.13 5.37
N PHE A 52 31.24 -43.74 6.52
CA PHE A 52 32.17 -44.20 7.55
C PHE A 52 33.35 -45.07 7.01
N PRO A 53 33.15 -46.03 6.09
CA PRO A 53 34.24 -46.86 5.56
C PRO A 53 35.22 -46.06 4.69
N VAL A 54 34.72 -45.08 3.92
CA VAL A 54 35.53 -44.24 3.02
C VAL A 54 36.40 -43.27 3.83
N VAL A 55 35.87 -42.80 4.95
CA VAL A 55 36.51 -41.84 5.85
C VAL A 55 37.63 -42.44 6.69
N LEU A 56 37.53 -43.73 7.03
CA LEU A 56 38.59 -44.48 7.71
C LEU A 56 39.84 -44.69 6.84
N ILE A 57 39.72 -44.66 5.50
CA ILE A 57 40.81 -44.94 4.57
C ILE A 57 41.56 -43.64 4.18
N HIS A 58 40.93 -42.47 4.27
CA HIS A 58 41.53 -41.19 3.89
C HIS A 58 41.48 -40.13 5.01
N PRO A 59 42.61 -39.88 5.71
CA PRO A 59 42.65 -38.98 6.88
C PRO A 59 42.30 -37.51 6.55
N ILE A 60 42.49 -37.09 5.28
CA ILE A 60 42.11 -35.76 4.82
C ILE A 60 40.58 -35.60 4.78
N LEU A 61 39.85 -36.60 4.27
CA LEU A 61 38.38 -36.58 4.22
C LEU A 61 37.74 -36.61 5.62
N PHE A 62 38.40 -37.27 6.58
CA PHE A 62 37.99 -37.28 7.99
C PHE A 62 37.93 -35.88 8.61
N SER A 63 38.80 -34.96 8.19
CA SER A 63 38.81 -33.59 8.71
C SER A 63 37.75 -32.68 8.05
N PHE A 64 37.45 -32.88 6.77
CA PHE A 64 36.50 -32.03 6.03
C PHE A 64 35.03 -32.33 6.34
N ILE A 65 34.67 -33.58 6.59
CA ILE A 65 33.26 -33.97 6.83
C ILE A 65 32.69 -33.36 8.11
N PRO A 66 33.36 -33.42 9.28
CA PRO A 66 32.89 -32.75 10.49
C PRO A 66 32.81 -31.23 10.31
N ILE A 67 33.79 -30.63 9.64
CA ILE A 67 33.80 -29.18 9.39
C ILE A 67 32.64 -28.78 8.48
N SER A 68 32.33 -29.58 7.45
CA SER A 68 31.21 -29.33 6.54
C SER A 68 29.85 -29.53 7.22
N LEU A 69 29.70 -30.55 8.09
CA LEU A 69 28.51 -30.76 8.92
C LEU A 69 28.31 -29.62 9.92
N ILE A 70 29.36 -29.20 10.61
CA ILE A 70 29.35 -28.05 11.52
C ILE A 70 29.00 -26.78 10.72
N SER A 71 29.63 -26.55 9.57
CA SER A 71 29.37 -25.38 8.72
C SER A 71 27.96 -25.36 8.16
N TYR A 72 27.39 -26.51 7.79
CA TYR A 72 26.00 -26.64 7.36
C TYR A 72 25.04 -26.36 8.52
N TYR A 73 25.29 -26.95 9.69
CA TYR A 73 24.46 -26.80 10.88
C TYR A 73 24.47 -25.36 11.42
N PHE A 74 25.64 -24.72 11.47
CA PHE A 74 25.78 -23.32 11.90
C PHE A 74 25.38 -22.33 10.81
N GLY A 75 25.63 -22.63 9.54
CA GLY A 75 25.26 -21.80 8.40
C GLY A 75 23.75 -21.60 8.28
N ASN A 76 22.96 -22.67 8.38
CA ASN A 76 21.50 -22.59 8.36
C ASN A 76 20.93 -21.84 9.58
N ARG A 77 21.53 -21.98 10.76
CA ARG A 77 21.06 -21.28 11.99
C ARG A 77 21.40 -19.79 12.03
N LEU A 78 22.54 -19.37 11.47
CA LEU A 78 23.00 -17.97 11.52
C LEU A 78 22.38 -17.08 10.44
N TYR A 79 21.89 -17.66 9.33
CA TYR A 79 21.35 -16.90 8.21
C TYR A 79 19.99 -16.22 8.48
N ILE A 80 19.30 -16.60 9.56
CA ILE A 80 17.96 -16.08 9.92
C ILE A 80 18.02 -14.65 10.47
N LYS A 81 19.19 -14.14 10.87
CA LYS A 81 19.23 -13.04 11.87
C LYS A 81 19.16 -11.60 11.37
N LYS A 82 19.24 -11.27 10.07
CA LYS A 82 19.53 -9.86 9.70
C LYS A 82 18.85 -9.23 8.48
N LYS A 83 18.15 -9.96 7.61
CA LYS A 83 17.54 -9.32 6.43
C LYS A 83 16.17 -8.73 6.75
N GLU A 84 15.89 -7.59 6.13
CA GLU A 84 14.52 -7.12 5.98
C GLU A 84 13.82 -8.09 5.02
N GLU A 85 12.65 -8.53 5.44
CA GLU A 85 11.83 -9.48 4.68
C GLU A 85 10.63 -8.74 4.10
N THR A 86 10.10 -9.29 3.02
CA THR A 86 8.81 -8.84 2.47
C THR A 86 7.70 -9.44 3.34
N ILE A 87 7.04 -8.58 4.12
CA ILE A 87 5.92 -8.93 4.99
C ILE A 87 4.63 -8.62 4.24
N LYS A 88 3.80 -9.64 4.06
CA LYS A 88 2.45 -9.51 3.53
C LYS A 88 1.46 -9.51 4.69
N VAL A 89 0.58 -8.52 4.77
CA VAL A 89 -0.50 -8.47 5.76
C VAL A 89 -1.81 -8.52 5.02
N ASN A 90 -2.57 -9.58 5.22
CA ASN A 90 -3.88 -9.74 4.62
C ASN A 90 -4.95 -9.37 5.64
N ILE A 91 -5.87 -8.51 5.27
CA ILE A 91 -7.04 -8.11 6.04
C ILE A 91 -8.25 -8.68 5.31
N PHE A 92 -9.09 -9.44 6.00
CA PHE A 92 -10.30 -10.02 5.46
C PHE A 92 -11.45 -9.80 6.45
N GLU A 93 -12.66 -10.14 6.03
CA GLU A 93 -13.82 -10.12 6.92
C GLU A 93 -13.53 -10.88 8.22
N GLY A 94 -13.69 -10.18 9.35
CA GLY A 94 -13.51 -10.74 10.68
C GLY A 94 -12.08 -11.07 11.11
N SER A 95 -11.02 -10.87 10.30
CA SER A 95 -9.65 -11.19 10.72
C SER A 95 -8.54 -10.61 9.86
N PHE A 96 -7.32 -10.55 10.39
CA PHE A 96 -6.13 -10.28 9.59
C PHE A 96 -5.02 -11.31 9.82
N ALA A 97 -4.16 -11.51 8.83
CA ALA A 97 -3.06 -12.46 8.87
C ALA A 97 -1.75 -11.82 8.42
N ILE A 98 -0.66 -12.16 9.10
CA ILE A 98 0.70 -11.78 8.73
C ILE A 98 1.39 -12.99 8.10
N ASN A 99 1.90 -12.76 6.89
CA ASN A 99 2.51 -13.74 6.02
C ASN A 99 3.92 -13.30 5.66
N VAL A 100 4.91 -14.14 5.96
CA VAL A 100 6.31 -13.85 5.63
C VAL A 100 6.95 -15.11 5.09
N HIS A 101 7.61 -14.97 3.94
CA HIS A 101 8.39 -16.06 3.37
C HIS A 101 9.85 -15.90 3.82
N ILE A 102 10.33 -16.79 4.70
CA ILE A 102 11.68 -16.75 5.26
C ILE A 102 12.41 -18.02 4.83
N ASN A 103 13.52 -17.87 4.10
CA ASN A 103 14.44 -18.96 3.74
C ASN A 103 13.75 -20.29 3.36
N LYS A 104 12.78 -20.24 2.42
CA LYS A 104 12.00 -21.38 1.88
C LYS A 104 10.84 -21.91 2.72
N SER A 105 10.55 -21.31 3.88
CA SER A 105 9.37 -21.67 4.69
C SER A 105 8.44 -20.47 4.87
N HIS A 106 7.15 -20.74 4.94
CA HIS A 106 6.10 -19.74 5.02
C HIS A 106 5.63 -19.57 6.46
N PHE A 107 5.94 -18.43 7.07
CA PHE A 107 5.36 -18.04 8.34
C PHE A 107 3.97 -17.44 8.11
N PHE A 108 2.96 -18.05 8.71
CA PHE A 108 1.57 -17.58 8.69
C PHE A 108 1.08 -17.44 10.14
N LYS A 109 0.61 -16.24 10.51
CA LYS A 109 -0.05 -15.98 11.80
C LYS A 109 -1.35 -15.22 11.57
N HIS A 110 -2.44 -15.77 12.09
CA HIS A 110 -3.79 -15.23 11.98
C HIS A 110 -4.24 -14.61 13.30
N PHE A 111 -5.00 -13.51 13.19
CA PHE A 111 -5.57 -12.74 14.29
C PHE A 111 -7.05 -12.48 13.99
N ASP A 112 -7.92 -13.04 14.83
CA ASP A 112 -9.36 -12.82 14.77
C ASP A 112 -9.69 -11.42 15.33
N SER A 113 -10.44 -10.64 14.54
CA SER A 113 -10.89 -9.28 14.90
C SER A 113 -11.66 -9.24 16.21
N ASN A 114 -12.42 -10.29 16.52
CA ASN A 114 -13.19 -10.39 17.75
C ASN A 114 -12.30 -10.41 18.98
N ASN A 115 -11.01 -10.72 18.84
CA ASN A 115 -10.04 -10.77 19.93
C ASN A 115 -9.12 -9.55 19.94
N ILE A 116 -9.17 -8.68 18.93
CA ILE A 116 -8.36 -7.47 18.88
C ILE A 116 -8.99 -6.43 19.82
N GLU A 117 -8.13 -5.81 20.63
CA GLU A 117 -8.45 -4.60 21.37
C GLU A 117 -8.03 -3.39 20.54
N GLN A 118 -6.73 -3.26 20.23
CA GLN A 118 -6.20 -2.20 19.38
C GLN A 118 -4.78 -2.49 18.91
N LEU A 119 -4.33 -1.78 17.88
CA LEU A 119 -2.95 -1.72 17.43
C LEU A 119 -2.35 -0.36 17.79
N TYR A 120 -1.06 -0.34 18.06
CA TYR A 120 -0.34 0.89 18.38
C TYR A 120 1.12 0.80 17.97
N ILE A 121 1.79 1.94 17.91
CA ILE A 121 3.21 2.00 17.57
C ILE A 121 4.01 2.35 18.82
N ARG A 122 5.06 1.59 19.07
CA ARG A 122 6.00 1.85 20.17
C ARG A 122 7.39 2.16 19.62
N LYS A 123 8.02 3.20 20.16
CA LYS A 123 9.46 3.45 19.94
C LYS A 123 10.27 2.50 20.82
N ILE A 124 11.13 1.68 20.21
CA ILE A 124 11.97 0.69 20.93
C ILE A 124 13.39 1.21 21.13
N GLU A 125 13.97 1.84 20.11
CA GLU A 125 15.33 2.42 20.15
C GLU A 125 15.33 3.77 19.42
N GLN A 126 16.49 4.45 19.42
CA GLN A 126 16.63 5.83 18.97
C GLN A 126 16.04 6.10 17.57
N ASN A 127 16.09 5.13 16.64
CA ASN A 127 15.47 5.20 15.30
C ASN A 127 14.69 3.92 14.93
N LYS A 128 14.13 3.19 15.91
CA LYS A 128 13.39 1.94 15.65
C LYS A 128 12.01 1.96 16.28
N TYR A 129 11.04 1.55 15.48
CA TYR A 129 9.63 1.56 15.79
C TYR A 129 9.04 0.16 15.60
N CYS A 130 8.03 -0.16 16.38
CA CYS A 130 7.35 -1.44 16.32
C CYS A 130 5.84 -1.24 16.30
N LEU A 131 5.18 -1.88 15.35
CA LEU A 131 3.74 -2.09 15.38
C LEU A 131 3.43 -3.21 16.38
N CYS A 132 2.62 -2.89 17.38
CA CYS A 132 2.15 -3.78 18.42
C CYS A 132 0.65 -4.00 18.29
N LEU A 133 0.18 -5.17 18.69
CA LEU A 133 -1.22 -5.57 18.77
C LEU A 133 -1.55 -5.91 20.22
N ILE A 134 -2.69 -5.44 20.70
CA ILE A 134 -3.27 -5.86 21.97
C ILE A 134 -4.42 -6.82 21.67
N ILE A 135 -4.37 -8.01 22.27
CA ILE A 135 -5.41 -9.02 22.20
C ILE A 135 -6.12 -9.07 23.55
N LYS A 136 -7.47 -9.02 23.57
CA LYS A 136 -8.27 -8.98 24.80
C LYS A 136 -8.57 -10.35 25.42
N HIS A 137 -8.61 -11.42 24.62
CA HIS A 137 -9.04 -12.75 25.06
C HIS A 137 -8.00 -13.84 24.70
N PRO A 138 -7.71 -14.84 25.57
CA PRO A 138 -8.25 -15.07 26.93
C PRO A 138 -7.57 -14.26 28.04
N ILE A 139 -6.43 -13.65 27.78
CA ILE A 139 -5.72 -12.74 28.70
C ILE A 139 -5.26 -11.56 27.85
N ARG A 140 -5.41 -10.33 28.39
CA ARG A 140 -4.91 -9.12 27.73
C ARG A 140 -3.41 -9.26 27.51
N GLN A 141 -2.99 -9.36 26.26
CA GLN A 141 -1.59 -9.58 25.90
C GLN A 141 -1.16 -8.63 24.79
N GLN A 142 0.07 -8.13 24.92
CA GLN A 142 0.73 -7.34 23.90
C GLN A 142 1.59 -8.25 23.02
N ILE A 143 1.36 -8.18 21.72
CA ILE A 143 2.14 -8.88 20.71
C ILE A 143 2.84 -7.86 19.83
N ALA A 144 4.18 -7.89 19.83
CA ALA A 144 4.96 -7.15 18.84
C ALA A 144 4.82 -7.85 17.48
N LEU A 145 4.49 -7.10 16.42
CA LEU A 145 4.24 -7.66 15.09
C LEU A 145 5.41 -7.38 14.15
N ILE A 146 5.60 -6.10 13.80
CA ILE A 146 6.53 -5.66 12.75
C ILE A 146 7.41 -4.57 13.32
N THR A 147 8.71 -4.68 13.09
CA THR A 147 9.71 -3.67 13.45
C THR A 147 10.28 -3.03 12.19
N GLY A 148 10.44 -1.72 12.23
CA GLY A 148 10.99 -0.89 11.16
C GLY A 148 11.84 0.24 11.71
N ASN A 149 12.71 0.81 10.86
CA ASN A 149 13.41 2.04 11.23
C ASN A 149 12.48 3.25 11.01
N GLU A 150 12.96 4.45 11.34
CA GLU A 150 12.22 5.71 11.20
C GLU A 150 11.64 5.95 9.80
N ASP A 151 12.35 5.56 8.73
CA ASP A 151 11.88 5.66 7.35
C ASP A 151 10.64 4.79 7.05
N LYS A 152 10.38 3.78 7.89
CA LYS A 152 9.21 2.87 7.82
C LYS A 152 8.08 3.26 8.74
N LEU A 153 8.27 4.27 9.60
CA LEU A 153 7.29 4.66 10.60
C LEU A 153 5.93 5.02 9.96
N ALA A 154 5.95 5.79 8.88
CA ALA A 154 4.73 6.14 8.17
C ALA A 154 4.01 4.91 7.56
N GLU A 155 4.75 3.89 7.09
CA GLU A 155 4.13 2.65 6.59
C GLU A 155 3.47 1.85 7.73
N LEU A 156 4.07 1.85 8.92
CA LEU A 156 3.50 1.21 10.11
C LEU A 156 2.23 1.94 10.60
N VAL A 157 2.22 3.27 10.55
CA VAL A 157 1.05 4.11 10.88
C VAL A 157 -0.08 3.84 9.88
N ASP A 158 0.22 3.86 8.58
CA ASP A 158 -0.76 3.59 7.52
C ASP A 158 -1.41 2.21 7.71
N LEU A 159 -0.62 1.18 8.06
CA LEU A 159 -1.12 -0.17 8.35
C LEU A 159 -1.99 -0.20 9.63
N LYS A 160 -1.57 0.46 10.72
CA LYS A 160 -2.35 0.60 11.96
C LYS A 160 -3.74 1.15 11.63
N ASN A 161 -3.77 2.31 10.98
CA ASN A 161 -4.99 3.05 10.70
C ASN A 161 -5.93 2.25 9.77
N LYS A 162 -5.41 1.53 8.77
CA LYS A 162 -6.28 0.72 7.90
C LYS A 162 -6.92 -0.43 8.67
N ILE A 163 -6.18 -1.14 9.52
CA ILE A 163 -6.74 -2.22 10.34
C ILE A 163 -7.80 -1.65 11.29
N HIS A 164 -7.55 -0.50 11.90
CA HIS A 164 -8.52 0.15 12.77
C HIS A 164 -9.80 0.53 12.04
N ASN A 165 -9.67 1.23 10.91
CA ASN A 165 -10.82 1.65 10.11
C ASN A 165 -11.62 0.46 9.56
N TYR A 166 -10.95 -0.64 9.20
CA TYR A 166 -11.62 -1.81 8.62
C TYR A 166 -12.44 -2.60 9.64
N PHE A 167 -11.94 -2.70 10.89
CA PHE A 167 -12.61 -3.44 11.95
C PHE A 167 -13.35 -2.55 12.96
N ASP A 168 -13.48 -1.25 12.66
CA ASP A 168 -14.08 -0.23 13.55
C ASP A 168 -13.51 -0.27 14.98
N ILE A 169 -12.17 -0.31 15.07
CA ILE A 169 -11.45 -0.35 16.34
C ILE A 169 -11.31 1.07 16.88
N GLN A 170 -11.77 1.29 18.11
CA GLN A 170 -11.61 2.55 18.83
C GLN A 170 -10.21 2.63 19.45
N GLU A 171 -9.56 3.80 19.33
CA GLU A 171 -8.23 4.05 19.92
C GLU A 171 -8.38 4.58 21.35
N ASP A 172 -7.81 3.87 22.31
CA ASP A 172 -7.67 4.31 23.70
C ASP A 172 -6.23 4.76 23.95
N GLU A 173 -6.01 5.78 24.78
CA GLU A 173 -4.66 6.22 25.13
C GLU A 173 -3.86 5.09 25.81
N LEU A 174 -2.72 4.73 25.21
CA LEU A 174 -1.83 3.69 25.73
C LEU A 174 -0.52 4.27 26.26
N GLU A 175 -0.13 3.81 27.44
CA GLU A 175 1.16 4.16 28.03
C GLU A 175 2.32 3.66 27.14
N GLY A 176 3.15 4.60 26.67
CA GLY A 176 4.29 4.30 25.81
C GLY A 176 3.98 4.17 24.31
N GLU A 177 2.75 4.49 23.89
CA GLU A 177 2.47 4.72 22.47
C GLU A 177 3.28 5.92 21.97
N PHE A 178 3.90 5.74 20.81
CA PHE A 178 4.56 6.81 20.11
C PHE A 178 3.49 7.65 19.42
N ASN A 179 3.22 8.81 19.99
CA ASN A 179 2.42 9.85 19.33
C ASN A 179 3.18 10.37 18.12
N TYR A 180 2.88 9.78 16.96
CA TYR A 180 3.31 10.31 15.68
C TYR A 180 2.48 11.57 15.41
N GLU A 181 2.93 12.71 15.95
CA GLU A 181 2.53 14.00 15.41
C GLU A 181 2.86 13.94 13.92
N LYS A 182 1.81 14.12 13.10
CA LYS A 182 1.82 13.96 11.66
C LYS A 182 2.76 15.02 11.06
N LEU A 183 4.07 14.82 11.19
CA LEU A 183 5.08 15.56 10.46
C LEU A 183 4.75 15.29 9.00
N GLU A 184 4.36 16.37 8.31
CA GLU A 184 4.18 16.46 6.86
C GLU A 184 5.52 16.18 6.17
N LEU A 185 6.03 14.95 6.31
CA LEU A 185 7.17 14.49 5.56
C LEU A 185 6.66 14.25 4.13
N PRO A 186 7.16 15.00 3.13
CA PRO A 186 6.77 14.79 1.75
C PRO A 186 7.15 13.35 1.36
N LYS A 187 6.20 12.59 0.82
CA LYS A 187 6.32 11.19 0.38
C LYS A 187 7.22 11.04 -0.85
N ARG A 188 8.34 11.77 -0.92
CA ARG A 188 9.34 11.61 -1.98
C ARG A 188 10.02 10.26 -1.76
N LYS A 189 9.74 9.30 -2.66
CA LYS A 189 10.25 7.91 -2.74
C LYS A 189 9.39 6.80 -2.13
N ARG A 190 8.05 6.91 -2.12
CA ARG A 190 7.23 5.69 -2.10
C ARG A 190 7.22 5.13 -3.53
N GLN A 191 7.73 3.90 -3.71
CA GLN A 191 7.74 3.23 -5.01
C GLN A 191 6.32 3.18 -5.57
N TYR A 192 6.26 3.48 -6.86
CA TYR A 192 5.10 3.91 -7.62
C TYR A 192 4.01 2.83 -7.68
N PHE A 193 2.78 3.32 -7.73
CA PHE A 193 1.55 2.53 -7.73
C PHE A 193 1.34 1.85 -9.07
N ASN A 194 0.79 0.63 -9.04
CA ASN A 194 0.40 -0.08 -10.25
C ASN A 194 -1.11 0.08 -10.52
N LEU A 195 -1.51 0.65 -11.65
CA LEU A 195 -2.83 0.45 -12.26
C LEU A 195 -2.80 -0.92 -12.97
N PHE A 196 -3.66 -1.88 -12.61
CA PHE A 196 -3.70 -3.20 -13.27
C PHE A 196 -2.36 -3.97 -13.31
N HIS A 197 -1.56 -3.88 -12.25
CA HIS A 197 -0.18 -4.41 -12.21
C HIS A 197 0.85 -3.67 -13.10
N GLN A 198 0.46 -2.66 -13.86
CA GLN A 198 1.35 -1.76 -14.62
C GLN A 198 1.68 -0.50 -13.81
N ASP A 199 2.94 -0.08 -13.75
CA ASP A 199 3.31 1.16 -13.06
C ASP A 199 2.61 2.34 -13.74
N ILE A 200 2.07 3.29 -12.98
CA ILE A 200 1.47 4.51 -13.57
C ILE A 200 2.47 5.28 -14.45
N ASN A 201 3.78 5.12 -14.19
CA ASN A 201 4.86 5.65 -15.02
C ASN A 201 5.02 4.92 -16.37
N ASP A 202 4.46 3.71 -16.50
CA ASP A 202 4.46 2.94 -17.75
C ASP A 202 3.39 3.45 -18.72
N ILE A 203 2.40 4.22 -18.24
CA ILE A 203 1.39 4.88 -19.06
C ILE A 203 2.04 6.05 -19.81
N ARG A 204 2.03 5.99 -21.14
CA ARG A 204 2.64 7.01 -21.99
C ARG A 204 1.59 7.83 -22.72
N LEU A 205 1.99 9.01 -23.16
CA LEU A 205 1.25 9.75 -24.19
C LEU A 205 1.00 8.81 -25.39
N ASN A 206 -0.17 8.92 -26.03
CA ASN A 206 -0.63 8.09 -27.14
C ASN A 206 -0.92 6.61 -26.82
N SER A 207 -0.78 6.18 -25.55
CA SER A 207 -1.24 4.86 -25.15
C SER A 207 -2.77 4.74 -25.23
N VAL A 208 -3.28 3.52 -25.34
CA VAL A 208 -4.72 3.24 -25.43
C VAL A 208 -5.22 2.74 -24.08
N ILE A 209 -6.27 3.38 -23.56
CA ILE A 209 -7.00 2.94 -22.36
C ILE A 209 -8.32 2.31 -22.83
N HIS A 210 -8.54 1.05 -22.47
CA HIS A 210 -9.84 0.42 -22.67
C HIS A 210 -10.75 0.69 -21.47
N LEU A 211 -11.76 1.54 -21.65
CA LEU A 211 -12.67 2.04 -20.61
C LEU A 211 -14.13 1.83 -21.00
N LYS A 212 -14.90 1.21 -20.09
CA LYS A 212 -16.34 0.91 -20.27
C LYS A 212 -16.66 0.20 -21.60
N GLY A 213 -15.74 -0.65 -22.08
CA GLY A 213 -15.91 -1.42 -23.32
C GLY A 213 -15.42 -0.70 -24.59
N ASN A 214 -14.86 0.50 -24.49
CA ASN A 214 -14.33 1.25 -25.63
C ASN A 214 -12.85 1.56 -25.46
N ASP A 215 -12.13 1.64 -26.57
CA ASP A 215 -10.74 2.10 -26.60
C ASP A 215 -10.70 3.62 -26.67
N HIS A 216 -9.80 4.22 -25.89
CA HIS A 216 -9.58 5.66 -25.85
C HIS A 216 -8.09 5.97 -25.92
N HIS A 217 -7.69 6.82 -26.86
CA HIS A 217 -6.31 7.32 -26.91
C HIS A 217 -6.05 8.40 -25.86
N ILE A 218 -4.89 8.32 -25.19
CA ILE A 218 -4.44 9.36 -24.26
C ILE A 218 -3.77 10.49 -25.05
N THR A 219 -4.37 11.68 -25.03
CA THR A 219 -3.85 12.86 -25.73
C THR A 219 -2.99 13.74 -24.85
N LYS A 220 -3.18 13.71 -23.53
CA LYS A 220 -2.43 14.52 -22.57
C LYS A 220 -2.37 13.84 -21.20
N ILE A 221 -1.25 14.04 -20.51
CA ILE A 221 -1.03 13.53 -19.15
C ILE A 221 -0.60 14.69 -18.25
N ASN A 222 -1.44 15.02 -17.27
CA ASN A 222 -1.10 15.95 -16.22
C ASN A 222 -0.84 15.21 -14.90
N GLN A 223 0.14 15.69 -14.14
CA GLN A 223 0.44 15.23 -12.80
C GLN A 223 0.17 16.37 -11.81
N LEU A 224 -0.56 16.07 -10.73
CA LEU A 224 -0.80 17.00 -9.64
C LEU A 224 -0.03 16.55 -8.40
N ASP A 225 0.95 17.35 -8.01
CA ASP A 225 1.72 17.13 -6.77
C ASP A 225 1.07 17.93 -5.64
N TRP A 226 0.49 17.23 -4.68
CA TRP A 226 -0.19 17.83 -3.54
C TRP A 226 0.80 18.15 -2.41
N LYS A 227 0.52 19.22 -1.65
CA LYS A 227 1.32 19.63 -0.48
C LYS A 227 1.38 18.53 0.59
N ASN A 228 0.33 17.72 0.71
CA ASN A 228 0.29 16.56 1.61
C ASN A 228 1.19 15.38 1.13
N GLY A 229 1.92 15.55 0.03
CA GLY A 229 2.85 14.58 -0.53
C GLY A 229 2.19 13.50 -1.39
N MET A 230 0.89 13.59 -1.66
CA MET A 230 0.18 12.70 -2.59
C MET A 230 0.36 13.19 -4.03
N VAL A 231 0.15 12.28 -4.99
CA VAL A 231 0.20 12.59 -6.42
C VAL A 231 -1.08 12.08 -7.07
N SER A 232 -1.77 12.96 -7.80
CA SER A 232 -2.90 12.60 -8.67
C SER A 232 -2.47 12.70 -10.13
N TYR A 233 -3.15 11.96 -11.00
CA TYR A 233 -2.91 11.99 -12.45
C TYR A 233 -4.20 12.26 -13.20
N GLN A 234 -4.11 12.98 -14.30
CA GLN A 234 -5.21 13.20 -15.22
C GLN A 234 -4.76 12.78 -16.61
N PHE A 235 -5.46 11.81 -17.19
CA PHE A 235 -5.26 11.33 -18.54
C PHE A 235 -6.39 11.89 -19.40
N THR A 236 -6.10 12.93 -20.17
CA THR A 236 -7.06 13.46 -21.15
C THR A 236 -7.18 12.46 -22.28
N LEU A 237 -8.41 12.09 -22.61
CA LEU A 237 -8.71 11.16 -23.68
C LEU A 237 -8.83 11.93 -24.99
N GLU A 238 -8.96 11.23 -26.12
CA GLU A 238 -9.30 11.84 -27.41
C GLU A 238 -10.73 12.39 -27.45
N THR A 239 -11.58 11.91 -26.52
CA THR A 239 -12.88 12.50 -26.23
C THR A 239 -12.71 13.76 -25.37
N GLU A 240 -13.75 14.57 -25.21
CA GLU A 240 -13.75 15.71 -24.27
C GLU A 240 -13.73 15.29 -22.78
N GLU A 241 -13.37 14.04 -22.49
CA GLU A 241 -13.35 13.45 -21.16
C GLU A 241 -11.90 13.23 -20.70
N ALA A 242 -11.73 13.10 -19.39
CA ALA A 242 -10.46 12.74 -18.78
C ALA A 242 -10.67 11.63 -17.75
N LEU A 243 -9.75 10.69 -17.70
CA LEU A 243 -9.64 9.76 -16.59
C LEU A 243 -8.78 10.40 -15.50
N PHE A 244 -9.40 10.72 -14.36
CA PHE A 244 -8.72 11.31 -13.22
C PHE A 244 -8.47 10.26 -12.15
N TYR A 245 -7.20 10.06 -11.83
CA TYR A 245 -6.76 9.28 -10.69
C TYR A 245 -6.59 10.20 -9.48
N HIS A 246 -7.48 10.05 -8.50
CA HIS A 246 -7.39 10.74 -7.23
C HIS A 246 -6.76 9.85 -6.16
N SER A 247 -5.59 10.27 -5.68
CA SER A 247 -4.93 9.58 -4.58
C SER A 247 -5.34 10.20 -3.24
N SER A 248 -6.16 9.48 -2.47
CA SER A 248 -6.48 9.87 -1.09
C SER A 248 -5.81 8.93 -0.08
N PRO A 249 -5.67 9.35 1.20
CA PRO A 249 -5.13 8.49 2.25
C PRO A 249 -6.00 7.25 2.52
N ALA A 250 -7.31 7.34 2.29
CA ALA A 250 -8.28 6.32 2.67
C ALA A 250 -8.67 5.40 1.51
N GLU A 251 -8.77 5.96 0.30
CA GLU A 251 -9.39 5.34 -0.87
C GLU A 251 -8.61 5.71 -2.14
N ARG A 252 -8.74 4.86 -3.16
CA ARG A 252 -8.28 5.16 -4.51
C ARG A 252 -9.51 5.37 -5.35
N LEU A 253 -9.60 6.52 -5.99
CA LEU A 253 -10.75 6.84 -6.80
C LEU A 253 -10.31 7.14 -8.23
N LEU A 254 -10.98 6.51 -9.17
CA LEU A 254 -10.86 6.79 -10.59
C LEU A 254 -12.16 7.43 -11.03
N PHE A 255 -12.06 8.61 -11.63
CA PHE A 255 -13.19 9.34 -12.16
C PHE A 255 -13.05 9.41 -13.67
N LEU A 256 -14.10 9.05 -14.40
CA LEU A 256 -14.25 9.54 -15.75
C LEU A 256 -14.96 10.89 -15.64
N GLU A 257 -14.23 11.96 -15.89
CA GLU A 257 -14.68 13.33 -15.69
C GLU A 257 -14.74 14.12 -16.99
N LYS A 258 -15.65 15.09 -17.03
CA LYS A 258 -15.80 16.04 -18.13
C LYS A 258 -15.89 17.46 -17.57
N GLU A 259 -15.28 18.40 -18.28
CA GLU A 259 -15.34 19.82 -17.93
C GLU A 259 -16.78 20.32 -18.01
N MET A 260 -17.22 21.02 -16.96
CA MET A 260 -18.54 21.63 -16.92
C MET A 260 -18.54 22.90 -17.78
N THR A 261 -19.44 22.94 -18.76
CA THR A 261 -19.58 24.10 -19.66
C THR A 261 -20.20 25.33 -18.99
N ASP A 262 -21.00 25.14 -17.94
CA ASP A 262 -21.58 26.24 -17.15
C ASP A 262 -21.38 25.96 -15.66
N ILE A 263 -20.33 26.56 -15.10
CA ILE A 263 -20.01 26.47 -13.67
C ILE A 263 -20.88 27.41 -12.82
N ASN A 264 -21.58 28.39 -13.41
CA ASN A 264 -22.54 29.21 -12.66
C ASN A 264 -23.73 28.37 -12.22
N ALA A 265 -24.00 27.25 -12.91
CA ALA A 265 -25.02 26.28 -12.53
C ALA A 265 -24.78 25.61 -11.16
N ILE A 266 -23.59 25.77 -10.57
CA ILE A 266 -23.25 25.36 -9.20
C ILE A 266 -22.88 26.55 -8.30
N GLY A 267 -23.22 27.76 -8.71
CA GLY A 267 -22.98 28.99 -7.95
C GLY A 267 -21.53 29.50 -7.97
N LEU A 268 -20.70 29.04 -8.92
CA LEU A 268 -19.30 29.47 -9.05
C LEU A 268 -19.11 30.48 -10.18
N ASN A 269 -18.21 31.43 -9.95
CA ASN A 269 -17.73 32.35 -10.99
C ASN A 269 -16.41 31.81 -11.60
N PRO A 270 -16.25 31.78 -12.94
CA PRO A 270 -15.01 31.35 -13.60
C PRO A 270 -13.74 32.10 -13.21
N CYS A 271 -13.85 33.32 -12.69
CA CYS A 271 -12.71 34.12 -12.27
C CYS A 271 -12.51 34.12 -10.74
N GLN A 272 -13.04 33.12 -10.04
CA GLN A 272 -12.92 33.02 -8.59
C GLN A 272 -11.53 32.49 -8.20
N THR A 273 -10.68 33.38 -7.70
CA THR A 273 -9.28 33.07 -7.37
C THR A 273 -9.10 32.27 -6.08
N GLU A 274 -10.15 32.15 -5.27
CA GLU A 274 -10.13 31.47 -3.97
C GLU A 274 -11.32 30.53 -3.83
N LEU A 275 -11.07 29.27 -3.47
CA LEU A 275 -12.13 28.29 -3.16
C LEU A 275 -12.46 28.23 -1.66
N GLU A 276 -11.74 28.98 -0.83
CA GLU A 276 -11.96 29.04 0.61
C GLU A 276 -13.30 29.74 0.90
N GLY A 277 -14.19 29.05 1.62
CA GLY A 277 -15.52 29.58 1.96
C GLY A 277 -16.65 29.20 0.99
N LEU A 278 -16.39 28.35 0.00
CA LEU A 278 -17.46 27.69 -0.75
C LEU A 278 -18.32 26.82 0.18
N ASP A 279 -19.61 26.75 -0.12
CA ASP A 279 -20.54 25.94 0.64
C ASP A 279 -20.08 24.48 0.66
N LYS A 280 -20.20 23.85 1.84
CA LYS A 280 -19.88 22.43 2.02
C LYS A 280 -20.81 21.51 1.23
N ILE A 281 -21.93 22.03 0.74
CA ILE A 281 -22.91 21.30 -0.06
C ILE A 281 -23.21 22.14 -1.29
N LEU A 282 -23.01 21.56 -2.47
CA LEU A 282 -23.36 22.17 -3.75
C LEU A 282 -24.48 21.37 -4.42
N TYR A 283 -25.35 22.06 -5.16
CA TYR A 283 -26.44 21.43 -5.88
C TYR A 283 -26.23 21.56 -7.39
N HIS A 284 -26.34 20.46 -8.11
CA HIS A 284 -26.29 20.44 -9.57
C HIS A 284 -27.28 19.43 -10.12
N LYS A 285 -28.18 19.88 -11.03
CA LYS A 285 -29.11 19.03 -11.80
C LYS A 285 -29.81 17.94 -10.97
N GLY A 286 -30.40 18.29 -9.82
CA GLY A 286 -31.12 17.32 -8.98
C GLY A 286 -30.26 16.58 -7.97
N THR A 287 -28.95 16.78 -7.94
CA THR A 287 -28.03 16.06 -7.06
C THR A 287 -27.31 17.00 -6.11
N ASN A 288 -27.27 16.63 -4.83
CA ASN A 288 -26.42 17.28 -3.82
C ASN A 288 -25.04 16.63 -3.81
N PHE A 289 -24.01 17.46 -3.80
CA PHE A 289 -22.61 17.11 -3.70
C PHE A 289 -22.06 17.66 -2.40
N TYR A 290 -21.42 16.81 -1.61
CA TYR A 290 -20.90 17.12 -0.28
C TYR A 290 -19.38 17.21 -0.37
N GLN A 291 -18.80 18.29 0.17
CA GLN A 291 -17.35 18.48 0.17
C GLN A 291 -16.68 17.41 1.03
N THR A 292 -15.74 16.68 0.45
CA THR A 292 -14.99 15.61 1.13
C THR A 292 -13.54 16.00 1.34
N GLU A 293 -12.92 16.71 0.40
CA GLU A 293 -11.51 17.06 0.48
C GLU A 293 -11.20 18.46 -0.04
N GLN A 294 -10.10 19.03 0.48
CA GLN A 294 -9.49 20.25 0.00
C GLN A 294 -7.97 20.04 -0.09
N ASN A 295 -7.40 20.24 -1.27
CA ASN A 295 -6.00 20.01 -1.56
C ASN A 295 -5.36 21.26 -2.19
N LYS A 296 -4.12 21.55 -1.79
CA LYS A 296 -3.26 22.57 -2.42
C LYS A 296 -2.06 21.87 -3.04
N GLY A 297 -1.61 22.29 -4.23
CA GLY A 297 -0.56 21.58 -4.95
C GLY A 297 0.04 22.34 -6.13
N LYS A 298 0.69 21.58 -7.02
CA LYS A 298 1.34 22.04 -8.25
C LYS A 298 0.90 21.15 -9.42
N LEU A 299 0.70 21.75 -10.60
CA LEU A 299 0.38 21.02 -11.83
C LEU A 299 1.63 20.90 -12.72
N PHE A 300 1.89 19.69 -13.18
CA PHE A 300 2.94 19.38 -14.15
C PHE A 300 2.34 18.73 -15.39
N GLU A 301 2.95 18.98 -16.54
CA GLU A 301 2.76 18.21 -17.76
C GLU A 301 4.10 17.56 -18.11
N GLY A 302 4.17 16.24 -17.96
CA GLY A 302 5.45 15.51 -17.97
C GLY A 302 6.41 16.04 -16.90
N LYS A 303 7.54 16.64 -17.33
CA LYS A 303 8.56 17.22 -16.43
C LYS A 303 8.46 18.73 -16.28
N THR A 304 7.51 19.36 -16.98
CA THR A 304 7.36 20.82 -17.02
C THR A 304 6.35 21.25 -15.98
N LEU A 305 6.73 22.19 -15.12
CA LEU A 305 5.80 22.85 -14.19
C LEU A 305 4.91 23.80 -14.99
N LEU A 306 3.59 23.56 -14.97
CA LEU A 306 2.60 24.44 -15.60
C LEU A 306 2.07 25.47 -14.61
N HIS A 307 1.67 25.03 -13.42
CA HIS A 307 1.12 25.90 -12.38
C HIS A 307 1.73 25.56 -11.03
N ASP A 308 2.22 26.57 -10.32
CA ASP A 308 2.86 26.43 -9.02
C ASP A 308 1.89 26.55 -7.84
N HIS A 309 0.67 27.04 -8.09
CA HIS A 309 -0.41 27.17 -7.13
C HIS A 309 -1.72 26.59 -7.69
N VAL A 310 -1.99 25.35 -7.30
CA VAL A 310 -3.28 24.69 -7.56
C VAL A 310 -4.05 24.60 -6.25
N LEU A 311 -5.31 25.00 -6.26
CA LEU A 311 -6.26 24.74 -5.18
C LEU A 311 -7.39 23.88 -5.73
N GLN A 312 -7.68 22.75 -5.08
CA GLN A 312 -8.74 21.83 -5.47
C GLN A 312 -9.68 21.55 -4.29
N LEU A 313 -10.98 21.58 -4.56
CA LEU A 313 -12.02 20.99 -3.73
C LEU A 313 -12.59 19.76 -4.43
N LEU A 314 -12.79 18.69 -3.67
CA LEU A 314 -13.49 17.49 -4.12
C LEU A 314 -14.81 17.38 -3.40
N TYR A 315 -15.87 17.12 -4.17
CA TYR A 315 -17.20 16.85 -3.68
C TYR A 315 -17.72 15.51 -4.20
N GLU A 316 -18.58 14.87 -3.41
CA GLU A 316 -19.11 13.54 -3.60
C GLU A 316 -20.63 13.55 -3.45
N ASN A 317 -21.37 12.80 -4.29
CA ASN A 317 -22.79 12.57 -4.04
C ASN A 317 -23.00 11.52 -2.93
N LYS A 318 -24.17 11.51 -2.29
CA LYS A 318 -24.47 10.59 -1.16
C LYS A 318 -24.21 9.10 -1.46
N GLU A 319 -24.34 8.69 -2.72
CA GLU A 319 -24.17 7.31 -3.19
C GLU A 319 -22.71 6.96 -3.54
N LYS A 320 -21.79 7.94 -3.50
CA LYS A 320 -20.37 7.80 -3.85
C LYS A 320 -20.09 7.39 -5.30
N GLN A 321 -21.04 7.68 -6.20
CA GLN A 321 -20.95 7.32 -7.63
C GLN A 321 -20.61 8.51 -8.51
N ARG A 322 -20.87 9.74 -8.05
CA ARG A 322 -20.66 10.97 -8.82
C ARG A 322 -19.83 11.94 -8.02
N PHE A 323 -18.90 12.59 -8.72
CA PHE A 323 -17.93 13.49 -8.14
C PHE A 323 -17.97 14.83 -8.85
N LEU A 324 -17.77 15.89 -8.08
CA LEU A 324 -17.61 17.24 -8.58
C LEU A 324 -16.27 17.76 -8.08
N ARG A 325 -15.35 18.01 -9.01
CA ARG A 325 -14.01 18.49 -8.72
C ARG A 325 -13.90 19.93 -9.17
N ILE A 326 -13.72 20.83 -8.22
CA ILE A 326 -13.56 22.26 -8.49
C ILE A 326 -12.10 22.60 -8.22
N PHE A 327 -11.45 23.28 -9.14
CA PHE A 327 -10.06 23.68 -8.94
C PHE A 327 -9.74 25.02 -9.58
N VAL A 328 -8.74 25.70 -9.04
CA VAL A 328 -8.22 26.97 -9.53
C VAL A 328 -6.81 26.77 -10.02
N LEU A 329 -6.54 27.21 -11.26
CA LEU A 329 -5.21 27.28 -11.87
C LEU A 329 -4.96 28.75 -12.23
N ASP A 330 -3.97 29.38 -11.59
CA ASP A 330 -3.55 30.77 -11.85
C ASP A 330 -4.70 31.81 -11.89
N GLY A 331 -5.75 31.59 -11.08
CA GLY A 331 -6.90 32.48 -10.96
C GLY A 331 -8.12 32.09 -11.80
N ASP A 332 -7.99 31.12 -12.71
CA ASP A 332 -9.11 30.56 -13.45
C ASP A 332 -9.72 29.38 -12.70
N THR A 333 -11.01 29.47 -12.39
CA THR A 333 -11.80 28.41 -11.77
C THR A 333 -12.37 27.47 -12.83
N LYS A 334 -12.15 26.18 -12.62
CA LYS A 334 -12.75 25.12 -13.42
C LYS A 334 -13.52 24.15 -12.54
N ALA A 335 -14.57 23.56 -13.10
CA ALA A 335 -15.28 22.47 -12.47
C ALA A 335 -15.35 21.29 -13.44
N MET A 336 -15.08 20.10 -12.92
CA MET A 336 -15.17 18.83 -13.63
C MET A 336 -16.23 17.98 -12.94
N LEU A 337 -17.17 17.48 -13.73
CA LEU A 337 -18.17 16.53 -13.26
C LEU A 337 -17.75 15.14 -13.70
N GLY A 338 -17.64 14.22 -12.75
CA GLY A 338 -17.20 12.86 -13.02
C GLY A 338 -18.07 11.80 -12.40
N GLU A 339 -17.91 10.59 -12.93
CA GLU A 339 -18.51 9.38 -12.41
C GLU A 339 -17.41 8.42 -11.99
N ILE A 340 -17.65 7.65 -10.93
CA ILE A 340 -16.73 6.63 -10.50
C ILE A 340 -16.55 5.60 -11.62
N VAL A 341 -15.31 5.22 -11.83
CA VAL A 341 -14.95 4.11 -12.69
C VAL A 341 -14.52 2.97 -11.79
N GLU A 342 -15.28 1.89 -11.82
CA GLU A 342 -14.91 0.69 -11.09
C GLU A 342 -13.74 -0.01 -11.79
N GLU A 343 -12.89 -0.68 -11.02
CA GLU A 343 -11.68 -1.32 -11.55
C GLU A 343 -12.00 -2.34 -12.67
N HIS A 344 -13.13 -3.04 -12.59
CA HIS A 344 -13.55 -3.99 -13.63
C HIS A 344 -13.98 -3.32 -14.95
N GLN A 345 -14.26 -2.01 -14.95
CA GLN A 345 -14.66 -1.23 -16.13
C GLN A 345 -13.45 -0.69 -16.90
N LEU A 346 -12.26 -0.82 -16.35
CA LEU A 346 -10.99 -0.49 -16.99
C LEU A 346 -10.26 -1.80 -17.30
N GLN A 347 -9.81 -1.96 -18.54
CA GLN A 347 -8.86 -3.02 -18.90
C GLN A 347 -7.46 -2.43 -19.09
N GLU A 348 -6.47 -3.32 -19.15
CA GLU A 348 -5.04 -3.01 -19.23
C GLU A 348 -4.73 -1.89 -20.25
N ILE A 349 -3.85 -0.96 -19.88
CA ILE A 349 -3.44 0.14 -20.78
C ILE A 349 -2.42 -0.44 -21.74
N LEU A 350 -2.76 -0.46 -23.02
CA LEU A 350 -1.90 -1.01 -24.04
C LEU A 350 -0.92 0.07 -24.51
N PRO A 351 0.40 -0.21 -24.51
CA PRO A 351 1.34 0.66 -25.20
C PRO A 351 0.95 0.72 -26.69
N GLU A 352 1.13 1.89 -27.31
CA GLU A 352 0.91 2.07 -28.74
C GLU A 352 1.64 0.96 -29.50
N THR A 353 0.89 0.12 -30.23
CA THR A 353 1.49 -0.84 -31.15
C THR A 353 2.19 -0.04 -32.22
N GLU A 354 3.51 -0.17 -32.36
CA GLU A 354 4.24 0.32 -33.54
C GLU A 354 3.45 -0.13 -34.77
N GLU A 355 2.92 0.84 -35.53
CA GLU A 355 2.41 0.55 -36.87
C GLU A 355 3.57 -0.10 -37.63
N TRP A 356 3.44 -1.40 -37.92
CA TRP A 356 4.33 -2.08 -38.84
C TRP A 356 4.07 -1.48 -40.22
N ASN A 357 4.88 -0.47 -40.58
CA ASN A 357 4.97 0.04 -41.95
C ASN A 357 5.50 -1.04 -42.90
#